data_AF-A0A1A3I900-F1
#
_entry.id   AF-A0A1A3I900-F1
#
_cell.length_a   1.000
_cell.length_b   1.000
_cell.length_c   1.000
_cell.angle_alpha   90.00
_cell.angle_beta   90.00
_cell.angle_gamma   90.00
#
_symmetry.space_group_name_H-M   'P 1'
#
loop_
_entity.id
_entity.type
_entity.pdbx_description
1 polymer ?
#
loop_
_entity_poly.entity_id
_entity_poly.type
_entity_poly.pdbx_seq_one_letter_code
_entity_poly.pdbx_strand_id
1 'polypeptide(L)'
;MQALLSLAEFAALAAKAVEASGAAPGNRQAKAVPAERMIRYYTARGLLPRPGNRGRALTYGRTHVLRLVAIKRLQGQGLSLDEIADRLDAMAADEVESLAAIPPGVLPEDLGDVPGDPAPARSSGRFWRTAPAAPVAPPVQAVRLSDTVTLLVDGGPLPEVAALRRAAAPLLDLLNERTAHER
;
A
#
# COMPACT_ATOMS: atom_id res chain seq x y z
N MET A 1 7.89 19.73 32.18
CA MET A 1 7.65 20.28 30.83
C MET A 1 7.67 19.08 29.90
N GLN A 2 6.58 18.77 29.19
CA GLN A 2 6.52 17.56 28.38
C GLN A 2 7.45 17.65 27.16
N ALA A 3 8.33 16.67 26.99
CA ALA A 3 9.23 16.59 25.84
C ALA A 3 8.48 16.02 24.61
N LEU A 4 8.74 16.58 23.42
CA LEU A 4 8.30 16.02 22.14
C LEU A 4 9.50 15.90 21.21
N LEU A 5 9.54 14.79 20.48
CA LEU A 5 10.67 14.36 19.66
C LEU A 5 10.59 14.95 18.26
N SER A 6 11.72 15.35 17.71
CA SER A 6 11.90 15.52 16.26
C SER A 6 11.83 14.18 15.54
N LEU A 7 11.79 14.19 14.20
CA LEU A 7 11.78 12.97 13.40
C LEU A 7 13.00 12.07 13.67
N ALA A 8 14.19 12.66 13.81
CA ALA A 8 15.43 11.92 14.07
C ALA A 8 15.44 11.29 15.47
N GLU A 9 15.06 12.07 16.49
CA GLU A 9 14.95 11.59 17.88
C GLU A 9 13.88 10.50 18.01
N PHE A 10 12.76 10.66 17.31
CA PHE A 10 11.70 9.66 17.24
C PHE A 10 12.20 8.36 16.61
N ALA A 11 12.91 8.44 15.49
CA ALA A 11 13.50 7.27 14.83
C ALA A 11 14.47 6.52 15.76
N ALA A 12 15.35 7.25 16.45
CA ALA A 12 16.31 6.68 17.38
C ALA A 12 15.64 6.02 18.60
N LEU A 13 14.70 6.71 19.24
CA LEU A 13 13.98 6.17 20.39
C LEU A 13 13.15 4.95 20.00
N ALA A 14 12.47 5.00 18.85
CA ALA A 14 11.65 3.89 18.41
C ALA A 14 12.48 2.67 18.00
N ALA A 15 13.69 2.86 17.46
CA ALA A 15 14.63 1.77 17.24
C ALA A 15 14.98 1.06 18.56
N LYS A 16 15.38 1.84 19.58
CA LYS A 16 15.68 1.32 20.92
C LYS A 16 14.48 0.59 21.53
N ALA A 17 13.27 1.13 21.36
CA ALA A 17 12.05 0.52 21.87
C ALA A 17 11.67 -0.79 21.16
N VAL A 18 11.86 -0.87 19.83
CA VAL A 18 11.65 -2.10 19.07
C VAL A 18 12.62 -3.20 19.51
N GLU A 19 13.89 -2.84 19.72
CA GLU A 19 14.91 -3.77 20.21
C GLU A 19 14.59 -4.27 21.62
N ALA A 20 14.33 -3.36 22.56
CA ALA A 20 14.05 -3.70 23.95
C ALA A 20 12.75 -4.51 24.14
N SER A 21 11.74 -4.30 23.28
CA SER A 21 10.48 -5.05 23.34
C SER A 21 10.54 -6.41 22.64
N GLY A 22 11.64 -6.75 21.95
CA GLY A 22 11.71 -7.96 21.13
C GLY A 22 10.77 -7.95 19.93
N ALA A 23 10.26 -6.77 19.53
CA ALA A 23 9.36 -6.62 18.39
C ALA A 23 10.08 -6.70 17.02
N ALA A 24 11.40 -6.88 17.02
CA ALA A 24 12.18 -7.03 15.80
C ALA A 24 11.80 -8.34 15.07
N PRO A 25 11.45 -8.30 13.77
CA PRO A 25 11.23 -9.51 13.00
C PRO A 25 12.49 -10.37 12.98
N GLY A 26 12.37 -11.68 13.22
CA GLY A 26 13.46 -12.65 13.01
C GLY A 26 13.88 -12.82 11.54
N ASN A 27 13.23 -12.09 10.61
CA ASN A 27 13.47 -12.15 9.19
C ASN A 27 14.53 -11.15 8.74
N ARG A 28 15.63 -11.68 8.16
CA ARG A 28 16.78 -10.98 7.55
C ARG A 28 16.45 -9.90 6.49
N GLN A 29 15.19 -9.77 6.08
CA GLN A 29 14.75 -8.82 5.04
C GLN A 29 14.17 -7.50 5.59
N ALA A 30 13.75 -7.45 6.86
CA ALA A 30 13.29 -6.21 7.47
C ALA A 30 14.49 -5.48 8.09
N LYS A 31 14.78 -4.26 7.64
CA LYS A 31 15.74 -3.39 8.34
C LYS A 31 15.29 -3.23 9.80
N ALA A 32 16.15 -3.66 10.72
CA ALA A 32 15.90 -3.66 12.17
C ALA A 32 15.64 -2.25 12.73
N VAL A 33 16.19 -1.23 12.07
CA VAL A 33 16.09 0.17 12.51
C VAL A 33 15.02 0.91 11.70
N PRO A 34 13.99 1.48 12.36
CA PRO A 34 13.09 2.43 11.73
C PRO A 34 13.87 3.63 11.18
N ALA A 35 14.02 3.70 9.85
CA ALA A 35 14.60 4.86 9.18
C ALA A 35 13.54 5.95 8.99
N GLU A 36 13.96 7.22 8.95
CA GLU A 36 13.06 8.37 8.75
C GLU A 36 12.12 8.23 7.54
N ARG A 37 12.62 7.63 6.45
CA ARG A 37 11.83 7.34 5.25
C ARG A 37 10.64 6.42 5.53
N MET A 38 10.82 5.41 6.39
CA MET A 38 9.76 4.48 6.79
C MET A 38 8.72 5.21 7.65
N ILE A 39 9.16 6.07 8.56
CA ILE A 39 8.26 6.85 9.41
C ILE A 39 7.39 7.76 8.54
N ARG A 40 8.00 8.53 7.62
CA ARG A 40 7.26 9.38 6.68
C ARG A 40 6.28 8.57 5.85
N TYR A 41 6.67 7.39 5.40
CA TYR A 41 5.80 6.47 4.66
C TYR A 41 4.61 5.98 5.49
N TYR A 42 4.82 5.61 6.76
CA TYR A 42 3.75 5.18 7.67
C TYR A 42 2.81 6.33 8.05
N THR A 43 3.36 7.52 8.34
CA THR A 43 2.56 8.74 8.55
C THR A 43 1.74 9.06 7.30
N ALA A 44 2.36 9.01 6.12
CA ALA A 44 1.65 9.25 4.87
C ALA A 44 0.54 8.23 4.66
N ARG A 45 0.74 6.94 4.96
CA ARG A 45 -0.30 5.91 4.82
C ARG A 45 -1.36 5.91 5.93
N GLY A 46 -1.23 6.77 6.94
CA GLY A 46 -2.15 6.85 8.07
C GLY A 46 -1.93 5.76 9.13
N LEU A 47 -0.83 5.01 9.07
CA LEU A 47 -0.51 4.00 10.09
C LEU A 47 -0.06 4.63 11.41
N LEU A 48 0.46 5.85 11.36
CA LEU A 48 0.82 6.63 12.55
C LEU A 48 -0.19 7.78 12.75
N PRO A 49 -0.40 8.21 14.00
CA PRO A 49 -1.20 9.39 14.28
C PRO A 49 -0.58 10.60 13.59
N ARG A 50 -1.37 11.66 13.42
CA ARG A 50 -0.83 12.90 12.86
C ARG A 50 0.26 13.44 13.79
N PRO A 51 1.49 13.68 13.30
CA PRO A 51 2.50 14.35 14.11
C PRO A 51 2.06 15.77 14.43
N GLY A 52 2.52 16.26 15.57
CA GLY A 52 2.37 17.66 15.94
C GLY A 52 3.27 18.55 15.10
N ASN A 53 3.08 19.86 15.25
CA ASN A 53 3.91 20.86 14.60
C ASN A 53 4.54 21.76 15.66
N ARG A 54 5.85 22.00 15.52
CA ARG A 54 6.59 23.04 16.24
C ARG A 54 7.26 23.95 15.21
N GLY A 55 6.56 25.01 14.82
CA GLY A 55 6.96 25.85 13.69
C GLY A 55 6.95 25.06 12.37
N ARG A 56 8.11 24.95 11.71
CA ARG A 56 8.28 24.16 10.47
C ARG A 56 8.65 22.69 10.72
N ALA A 57 8.94 22.30 11.97
CA ALA A 57 9.35 20.95 12.31
C ALA A 57 8.15 20.10 12.79
N LEU A 58 8.15 18.82 12.42
CA LEU A 58 7.20 17.84 12.93
C LEU A 58 7.63 17.34 14.30
N THR A 59 6.67 17.12 15.19
CA THR A 59 6.88 16.60 16.54
C THR A 59 6.13 15.31 16.79
N TYR A 60 6.77 14.39 17.51
CA TYR A 60 6.26 13.06 17.83
C TYR A 60 6.24 12.87 19.35
N GLY A 61 5.23 12.17 19.84
CA GLY A 61 5.03 11.90 21.27
C GLY A 61 5.03 10.40 21.60
N ARG A 62 4.71 10.08 22.86
CA ARG A 62 4.65 8.70 23.38
C ARG A 62 3.80 7.77 22.51
N THR A 63 2.59 8.20 22.14
CA THR A 63 1.64 7.43 21.32
C THR A 63 2.25 7.01 19.98
N HIS A 64 3.10 7.85 19.39
CA HIS A 64 3.76 7.54 18.12
C HIS A 64 4.76 6.39 18.29
N VAL A 65 5.48 6.35 19.42
CA VAL A 65 6.45 5.28 19.71
C VAL A 65 5.73 3.97 19.96
N LEU A 66 4.68 3.98 20.80
CA LEU A 66 3.85 2.82 21.08
C LEU A 66 3.30 2.21 19.78
N ARG A 67 2.67 3.04 18.94
CA ARG A 67 2.08 2.56 17.68
C ARG A 67 3.14 2.04 16.71
N LEU A 68 4.34 2.64 16.64
CA LEU A 68 5.41 2.14 15.78
C LEU A 68 5.93 0.76 16.23
N VAL A 69 6.12 0.57 17.53
CA VAL A 69 6.55 -0.73 18.08
C VAL A 69 5.48 -1.80 17.85
N ALA A 70 4.20 -1.46 18.04
CA ALA A 70 3.08 -2.34 17.73
C ALA A 70 3.05 -2.74 16.24
N ILE A 71 3.24 -1.77 15.32
CA ILE A 71 3.38 -2.06 13.87
C ILE A 71 4.49 -3.07 13.64
N LYS A 72 5.68 -2.87 14.24
CA LYS A 72 6.83 -3.75 14.02
C LYS A 72 6.59 -5.17 14.54
N ARG A 73 5.92 -5.30 15.68
CA ARG A 73 5.54 -6.60 16.23
C ARG A 73 4.58 -7.35 15.31
N LEU A 74 3.55 -6.68 14.79
CA LEU A 74 2.61 -7.28 13.85
C LEU A 74 3.26 -7.61 12.50
N GLN A 75 4.22 -6.79 12.03
CA GLN A 75 5.04 -7.14 10.86
C GLN A 75 5.87 -8.41 11.12
N GLY A 76 6.40 -8.58 12.33
CA GLY A 76 7.10 -9.80 12.74
C GLY A 76 6.23 -11.05 12.74
N GLN A 77 4.91 -10.90 12.88
CA GLN A 77 3.90 -11.96 12.77
C GLN A 77 3.48 -12.22 11.31
N GLY A 78 4.04 -11.49 10.34
CA GLY A 78 3.75 -11.67 8.91
C GLY A 78 2.52 -10.92 8.39
N LEU A 79 1.90 -10.05 9.21
CA LEU A 79 0.77 -9.25 8.74
C LEU A 79 1.24 -8.20 7.72
N SER A 80 0.40 -7.99 6.70
CA SER A 80 0.55 -6.90 5.76
C SER A 80 0.31 -5.55 6.44
N LEU A 81 0.84 -4.46 5.86
CA LEU A 81 0.62 -3.12 6.39
C LEU A 81 -0.85 -2.71 6.42
N ASP A 82 -1.68 -3.33 5.58
CA ASP A 82 -3.10 -3.00 5.49
C ASP A 82 -3.87 -3.67 6.62
N GLU A 83 -3.62 -4.96 6.87
CA GLU A 83 -4.16 -5.68 8.04
C GLU A 83 -3.70 -5.05 9.36
N ILE A 84 -2.45 -4.57 9.40
CA ILE A 84 -1.92 -3.85 10.56
C ILE A 84 -2.69 -2.55 10.80
N ALA A 85 -2.97 -1.77 9.74
CA ALA A 85 -3.75 -0.56 9.87
C ALA A 85 -5.17 -0.85 10.38
N ASP A 86 -5.85 -1.83 9.78
CA ASP A 86 -7.20 -2.27 10.18
C ASP A 86 -7.23 -2.71 11.66
N ARG A 87 -6.23 -3.47 12.09
CA ARG A 87 -6.13 -3.96 13.47
C ARG A 87 -5.87 -2.83 14.47
N LEU A 88 -4.95 -1.92 14.15
CA LEU A 88 -4.59 -0.81 15.05
C LEU A 88 -5.65 0.29 15.10
N ASP A 89 -6.49 0.43 14.09
CA ASP A 89 -7.62 1.37 14.09
C ASP A 89 -8.79 0.87 14.95
N ALA A 90 -8.90 -0.45 15.15
CA ALA A 90 -9.91 -1.07 16.01
C ALA A 90 -9.49 -1.19 17.48
N MET A 91 -8.22 -0.91 17.81
CA MET A 91 -7.67 -1.05 19.16
C MET A 91 -7.78 0.24 19.96
N ALA A 92 -8.10 0.11 21.24
CA ALA A 92 -7.97 1.18 22.22
C ALA A 92 -6.49 1.47 22.56
N ALA A 93 -6.23 2.64 23.16
CA ALA A 93 -4.85 3.09 23.42
C ALA A 93 -4.07 2.17 24.36
N ASP A 94 -4.73 1.63 25.38
CA ASP A 94 -4.21 0.64 26.33
C ASP A 94 -3.91 -0.71 25.67
N GLU A 95 -4.75 -1.15 24.72
CA GLU A 95 -4.49 -2.35 23.92
C GLU A 95 -3.26 -2.18 23.03
N VAL A 96 -3.08 -1.00 22.42
CA VAL A 96 -1.88 -0.69 21.63
C VAL A 96 -0.63 -0.66 22.52
N GLU A 97 -0.72 -0.10 23.73
CA GLU A 97 0.39 -0.09 24.70
C GLU A 97 0.77 -1.51 25.13
N SER A 98 -0.22 -2.33 25.45
CA SER A 98 -0.02 -3.75 25.79
C SER A 98 0.59 -4.53 24.63
N LEU A 99 0.13 -4.30 23.39
CA LEU A 99 0.70 -4.91 22.20
C LEU A 99 2.15 -4.48 21.96
N ALA A 100 2.47 -3.20 22.18
CA ALA A 100 3.82 -2.69 22.04
C ALA A 100 4.77 -3.37 23.05
N ALA A 101 4.29 -3.63 24.27
CA ALA A 101 5.01 -4.28 25.37
C ALA A 101 6.44 -3.74 25.54
N ILE A 102 6.57 -2.41 25.55
CA ILE A 102 7.85 -1.74 25.77
C ILE A 102 8.20 -1.83 27.26
N PRO A 103 9.37 -2.36 27.64
CA PRO A 103 9.76 -2.41 29.04
C PRO A 103 9.81 -1.02 29.70
N PRO A 104 9.48 -0.93 31.01
CA PRO A 104 9.63 0.33 31.75
C PRO A 104 11.09 0.82 31.72
N GLY A 105 11.29 2.14 31.67
CA GLY A 105 12.62 2.78 31.60
C GLY A 105 13.23 2.90 30.19
N VAL A 106 12.60 2.33 29.16
CA VAL A 106 13.04 2.52 27.76
C VAL A 106 12.59 3.88 27.22
N LEU A 107 11.34 4.25 27.48
CA LEU A 107 10.78 5.55 27.15
C LEU A 107 11.15 6.57 28.24
N PRO A 108 11.54 7.81 27.88
CA PRO A 108 11.73 8.88 28.85
C PRO A 108 10.42 9.15 29.62
N GLU A 109 10.52 9.38 30.93
CA GLU A 109 9.35 9.64 31.79
C GLU A 109 8.67 10.98 31.48
N ASP A 110 9.43 11.94 30.96
CA ASP A 110 8.96 13.25 30.55
C ASP A 110 8.44 13.30 29.10
N LEU A 111 8.49 12.17 28.38
CA LEU A 111 7.98 12.07 27.01
C LEU A 111 6.46 12.23 27.04
N GLY A 112 6.02 13.38 26.55
CA GLY A 112 4.60 13.70 26.44
C GLY A 112 3.96 13.19 25.17
N ASP A 113 2.69 13.51 25.04
CA ASP A 113 1.94 13.34 23.81
C ASP A 113 1.70 14.67 23.11
N VAL A 114 1.53 14.59 21.79
CA VAL A 114 1.14 15.74 20.99
C VAL A 114 -0.27 16.18 21.43
N PRO A 115 -0.49 17.46 21.75
CA PRO A 115 -1.83 17.94 22.13
C PRO A 115 -2.85 17.70 21.03
N GLY A 116 -3.97 17.04 21.36
CA GLY A 116 -5.05 16.70 20.44
C GLY A 116 -5.40 15.21 20.50
N ASP A 117 -6.59 14.86 20.02
CA ASP A 117 -7.00 13.46 19.87
C ASP A 117 -6.05 12.79 18.85
N PRO A 118 -5.45 11.61 19.13
CA PRO A 118 -4.58 10.88 18.21
C PRO A 118 -5.38 10.29 17.03
N ALA A 119 -6.12 11.14 16.32
CA ALA A 119 -6.73 10.78 15.07
C ALA A 119 -5.62 10.39 14.07
N PRO A 120 -5.80 9.28 13.34
CA PRO A 120 -4.88 8.94 12.26
C PRO A 120 -4.77 10.12 11.29
N ALA A 121 -3.60 10.30 10.68
CA ALA A 121 -3.28 11.46 9.85
C ALA A 121 -4.23 11.69 8.66
N ARG A 122 -5.19 10.79 8.41
CA ARG A 122 -6.18 10.89 7.35
C ARG A 122 -7.56 10.39 7.79
N SER A 123 -8.47 11.35 7.98
CA SER A 123 -9.90 11.20 7.67
C SER A 123 -10.20 11.29 6.17
N SER A 124 -9.18 11.56 5.32
CA SER A 124 -9.31 11.40 3.88
C SER A 124 -9.27 9.91 3.56
N GLY A 125 -10.41 9.39 3.12
CA GLY A 125 -10.66 7.96 2.92
C GLY A 125 -9.58 7.21 2.16
N ARG A 126 -9.74 5.89 2.14
CA ARG A 126 -8.82 4.91 1.52
C ARG A 126 -8.75 5.07 -0.01
N PHE A 127 -8.40 6.25 -0.53
CA PHE A 127 -8.33 6.56 -1.97
C PHE A 127 -7.35 5.63 -2.67
N TRP A 128 -6.28 5.22 -1.98
CA TRP A 128 -5.32 4.24 -2.48
C TRP A 128 -5.85 2.80 -2.47
N ARG A 129 -6.90 2.49 -1.68
CA ARG A 129 -7.67 1.23 -1.79
C ARG A 129 -8.85 1.36 -2.76
N THR A 130 -9.20 2.57 -3.19
CA THR A 130 -10.18 2.75 -4.25
C THR A 130 -9.50 2.26 -5.51
N ALA A 131 -9.80 1.03 -5.91
CA ALA A 131 -9.35 0.51 -7.19
C ALA A 131 -9.77 1.54 -8.24
N PRO A 132 -8.85 2.05 -9.07
CA PRO A 132 -9.25 2.90 -10.19
C PRO A 132 -10.30 2.11 -10.97
N ALA A 133 -11.43 2.75 -11.28
CA ALA A 133 -12.49 2.09 -12.04
C ALA A 133 -11.83 1.47 -13.28
N ALA A 134 -11.89 0.13 -13.37
CA ALA A 134 -11.28 -0.57 -14.48
C ALA A 134 -11.85 0.03 -15.78
N PRO A 135 -11.00 0.41 -16.76
CA PRO A 135 -11.53 0.89 -18.02
C PRO A 135 -12.41 -0.22 -18.58
N VAL A 136 -13.70 0.08 -18.75
CA VAL A 136 -14.64 -0.84 -19.39
C VAL A 136 -14.23 -0.87 -20.86
N ALA A 137 -13.43 -1.86 -21.25
CA ALA A 137 -13.06 -2.04 -22.65
C ALA A 137 -14.35 -2.21 -23.46
N PRO A 138 -14.50 -1.53 -24.61
CA PRO A 138 -15.66 -1.75 -25.47
C PRO A 138 -15.77 -3.24 -25.83
N PRO A 139 -16.98 -3.79 -25.98
CA PRO A 139 -17.15 -5.19 -26.37
C PRO A 139 -16.50 -5.41 -27.75
N VAL A 140 -15.51 -6.29 -27.81
CA VAL A 140 -14.86 -6.71 -29.05
C VAL A 140 -15.55 -7.97 -29.56
N GLN A 141 -15.98 -7.97 -30.81
CA GLN A 141 -16.57 -9.12 -31.47
C GLN A 141 -15.54 -9.78 -32.39
N ALA A 142 -15.42 -11.11 -32.31
CA ALA A 142 -14.50 -11.89 -33.15
C ALA A 142 -15.27 -12.59 -34.28
N VAL A 143 -14.82 -12.39 -35.52
CA VAL A 143 -15.38 -13.04 -36.72
C VAL A 143 -14.31 -13.90 -37.38
N ARG A 144 -14.57 -15.20 -37.49
CA ARG A 144 -13.67 -16.13 -38.18
C ARG A 144 -13.80 -15.96 -39.70
N LEU A 145 -12.72 -15.57 -40.38
CA LEU A 145 -12.70 -15.37 -41.83
C LEU A 145 -12.14 -16.59 -42.57
N SER A 146 -11.23 -17.34 -41.96
CA SER A 146 -10.72 -18.64 -42.42
C SER A 146 -10.31 -19.48 -41.22
N ASP A 147 -9.77 -20.68 -41.45
CA ASP A 147 -9.23 -21.52 -40.37
C ASP A 147 -8.03 -20.86 -39.67
N THR A 148 -7.33 -19.96 -40.37
CA THR A 148 -6.10 -19.29 -39.93
C THR A 148 -6.28 -17.82 -39.58
N VAL A 149 -7.38 -17.18 -39.97
CA VAL A 149 -7.60 -15.72 -39.83
C VAL A 149 -8.88 -15.41 -39.05
N THR A 150 -8.74 -14.59 -38.00
CA THR A 150 -9.85 -14.05 -37.19
C THR A 150 -9.80 -12.53 -37.19
N LEU A 151 -10.92 -11.90 -37.53
CA LEU A 151 -11.11 -10.45 -37.48
C LEU A 151 -11.66 -10.05 -36.12
N LEU A 152 -11.06 -9.03 -35.49
CA LEU A 152 -11.54 -8.41 -34.26
C LEU A 152 -12.18 -7.05 -34.61
N VAL A 153 -13.41 -6.84 -34.16
CA VAL A 153 -14.19 -5.63 -34.44
C VAL A 153 -14.63 -5.01 -33.12
N ASP A 154 -14.28 -3.75 -32.90
CA ASP A 154 -14.75 -2.98 -31.76
C ASP A 154 -16.21 -2.57 -31.97
N GLY A 155 -17.07 -2.83 -30.97
CA GLY A 155 -18.47 -2.42 -30.80
C GLY A 155 -19.27 -1.90 -32.01
N GLY A 156 -20.37 -2.57 -32.36
CA GLY A 156 -21.35 -2.09 -33.33
C GLY A 156 -22.14 -3.24 -33.96
N PRO A 157 -23.15 -2.98 -34.81
CA PRO A 157 -23.78 -4.04 -35.58
C PRO A 157 -22.79 -4.61 -36.60
N LEU A 158 -22.57 -5.92 -36.57
CA LEU A 158 -21.72 -6.59 -37.56
C LEU A 158 -22.44 -6.65 -38.91
N PRO A 159 -21.76 -6.33 -40.03
CA PRO A 159 -22.25 -6.66 -41.35
C PRO A 159 -22.30 -8.19 -41.52
N GLU A 160 -23.06 -8.66 -42.52
CA GLU A 160 -23.17 -10.08 -42.82
C GLU A 160 -21.78 -10.73 -43.02
N VAL A 161 -21.56 -11.91 -42.43
CA VAL A 161 -20.28 -12.63 -42.48
C VAL A 161 -19.82 -12.85 -43.93
N ALA A 162 -20.75 -13.10 -44.85
CA ALA A 162 -20.45 -13.24 -46.27
C ALA A 162 -19.89 -11.95 -46.90
N ALA A 163 -20.42 -10.79 -46.50
CA ALA A 163 -19.91 -9.49 -46.96
C ALA A 163 -18.51 -9.20 -46.41
N LEU A 164 -18.27 -9.50 -45.13
CA LEU A 164 -16.95 -9.40 -44.51
C LEU A 164 -15.92 -10.30 -45.21
N ARG A 165 -16.29 -11.55 -45.53
CA ARG A 165 -15.42 -12.49 -46.25
C ARG A 165 -15.11 -12.01 -47.67
N ARG A 166 -16.10 -11.51 -48.41
CA ARG A 166 -15.88 -10.92 -49.75
C ARG A 166 -14.93 -9.73 -49.68
N ALA A 167 -15.13 -8.83 -48.72
CA ALA A 167 -14.25 -7.66 -48.54
C ALA A 167 -12.82 -8.06 -48.16
N ALA A 168 -12.65 -9.14 -47.38
CA ALA A 168 -11.35 -9.64 -46.98
C ALA A 168 -10.67 -10.56 -48.03
N ALA A 169 -11.31 -10.87 -49.16
CA ALA A 169 -10.80 -11.85 -50.12
C ALA A 169 -9.36 -11.56 -50.61
N PRO A 170 -9.00 -10.33 -51.03
CA PRO A 170 -7.63 -10.05 -51.47
C PRO A 170 -6.57 -10.26 -50.38
N LEU A 171 -6.94 -9.99 -49.12
CA LEU A 171 -6.06 -10.19 -47.97
C LEU A 171 -5.88 -11.68 -47.67
N LEU A 172 -6.95 -12.46 -47.74
CA LEU A 172 -6.89 -13.91 -47.52
C LEU A 172 -6.08 -14.61 -48.62
N ASP A 173 -6.20 -14.17 -49.87
CA ASP A 173 -5.43 -14.69 -51.00
C ASP A 173 -3.92 -14.46 -50.78
N LEU A 174 -3.52 -13.23 -50.44
CA LEU A 174 -2.12 -12.89 -50.11
C LEU A 174 -1.56 -13.72 -48.94
N LEU A 175 -2.35 -13.92 -47.88
CA LEU A 175 -1.93 -14.70 -46.73
C LEU A 175 -1.79 -16.19 -47.08
N ASN A 176 -2.68 -16.73 -47.91
CA ASN A 176 -2.62 -18.11 -48.36
C ASN A 176 -1.42 -18.37 -49.26
N GLU A 177 -1.13 -17.47 -50.22
CA GLU A 177 0.05 -17.56 -51.09
C GLU A 177 1.36 -17.58 -50.31
N ARG A 178 1.45 -16.77 -49.26
CA ARG A 178 2.61 -16.76 -48.36
C ARG A 178 2.73 -18.07 -47.58
N THR A 179 1.64 -18.59 -47.04
CA THR A 179 1.67 -19.88 -46.32
C THR A 179 1.98 -21.08 -47.23
N ALA A 180 1.70 -20.97 -48.53
CA ALA A 180 2.07 -21.98 -49.53
C ALA A 180 3.56 -21.94 -49.91
N HIS A 181 4.21 -20.77 -49.80
CA HIS A 181 5.66 -20.60 -50.04
C HIS A 181 6.53 -20.99 -48.82
N GLU A 182 5.94 -21.03 -47.62
CA GLU A 182 6.63 -21.38 -46.37
C GLU A 182 6.50 -22.88 -46.00
N ARG A 183 5.92 -23.73 -46.88
CA ARG A 183 5.82 -25.20 -46.74
C ARG A 183 6.69 -25.92 -47.76
#